data_AF-A0A957LHS5-F1
#
_entry.id   AF-A0A957LHS5-F1
#
_cell.length_a   1.000
_cell.length_b   1.000
_cell.length_c   1.000
_cell.angle_alpha   90.00
_cell.angle_beta   90.00
_cell.angle_gamma   90.00
#
_symmetry.space_group_name_H-M   'P 1'
#
loop_
_entity.id
_entity.type
_entity.pdbx_description
1 polymer ?
#
loop_
_entity_poly.entity_id
_entity_poly.type
_entity_poly.pdbx_seq_one_letter_code
_entity_poly.pdbx_strand_id
1 'polypeptide(L)'
;TDAAYYFWLEVGQPVEGSIDAEHIELDVDELPPEAKLQVVLFGFDGELVLTKGQDVGELILQPDGQVQVATRVAEPNGVDEELLGRRLFFPIQTPSDDGTYRLRCNIYYEQTLLQSRLVTAKVMADPEPEKGVKALETAVDFVISKSLSGSHVTKMSPTRLSMMINDNGNDTHGFRFFGQDNFKNDTFLDAGELQNLLDLARGALRKAAWGEEEEYNGQAYLYTSGLDIGRLKVDLIRCAIRGYRFYDVVINRLAGDADKAWDLADLMLKPGQVQIASKQSARLVMPAAMIYDYPLDTGLKGPYFKLCPEFEKNLKAGTPLETTACFKGECPSYGHDDTVCPSGFWGYRHAIGMPVTIPNAPDAPVELKIGAAPEISMAVSTDPAFVGRQEHEQRVKGLAPNLKFNYADERPEAMDLMKKTSPHVLYFFCHGRVAADTPSIIVGPPDTRGIARDNLRNSRIRWR
;
A
#
# COMPACT_ATOMS: atom_id res chain seq x y z
N THR A 1 37.45 -10.61 -3.22
CA THR A 1 37.73 -9.37 -2.48
C THR A 1 36.53 -8.47 -2.63
N ASP A 2 35.97 -8.00 -1.52
CA ASP A 2 34.86 -7.03 -1.58
C ASP A 2 35.41 -5.72 -2.13
N ALA A 3 34.92 -5.30 -3.30
CA ALA A 3 35.35 -4.07 -3.95
C ALA A 3 34.35 -2.95 -3.63
N ALA A 4 34.87 -1.77 -3.30
CA ALA A 4 34.07 -0.61 -2.96
C ALA A 4 33.77 0.22 -4.22
N TYR A 5 32.51 0.57 -4.40
CA TYR A 5 32.01 1.36 -5.52
C TYR A 5 31.05 2.45 -5.02
N TYR A 6 30.65 3.33 -5.93
CA TYR A 6 29.55 4.26 -5.72
C TYR A 6 28.42 3.95 -6.68
N PHE A 7 27.22 3.76 -6.14
CA PHE A 7 26.00 3.94 -6.91
C PHE A 7 25.68 5.43 -6.95
N TRP A 8 25.48 6.00 -8.13
CA TRP A 8 25.11 7.41 -8.27
C TRP A 8 23.71 7.55 -8.87
N LEU A 9 23.02 8.61 -8.46
CA LEU A 9 21.70 8.97 -8.99
C LEU A 9 21.64 10.46 -9.29
N GLU A 10 21.09 10.78 -10.46
CA GLU A 10 20.77 12.12 -10.95
C GLU A 10 19.30 12.11 -11.41
N VAL A 11 18.53 13.15 -11.11
CA VAL A 11 17.17 13.35 -11.63
C VAL A 11 17.23 14.48 -12.64
N GLY A 12 16.82 14.21 -13.88
CA GLY A 12 16.86 15.17 -14.97
C GLY A 12 17.04 14.49 -16.32
N GLN A 13 17.65 15.21 -17.25
CA GLN A 13 17.91 14.71 -18.61
C GLN A 13 18.80 13.45 -18.59
N PRO A 14 18.60 12.51 -19.53
CA PRO A 14 19.47 11.35 -19.67
C PRO A 14 20.94 11.76 -19.82
N VAL A 15 21.81 11.13 -19.02
CA VAL A 15 23.26 11.34 -19.07
C VAL A 15 23.97 10.13 -19.64
N GLU A 16 25.08 10.36 -20.35
CA GLU A 16 25.96 9.28 -20.79
C GLU A 16 26.47 8.48 -19.58
N GLY A 17 26.42 7.15 -19.70
CA GLY A 17 26.74 6.24 -18.59
C GLY A 17 25.57 5.88 -17.67
N SER A 18 24.36 6.41 -17.90
CA SER A 18 23.16 5.84 -17.25
C SER A 18 22.99 4.37 -17.63
N ILE A 19 22.56 3.57 -16.65
CA ILE A 19 22.35 2.13 -16.76
C ILE A 19 20.87 1.76 -16.98
N ASP A 20 20.02 2.75 -17.30
CA ASP A 20 18.59 2.53 -17.52
C ASP A 20 18.30 1.57 -18.67
N ALA A 21 17.47 0.56 -18.40
CA ALA A 21 16.94 -0.37 -19.40
C ALA A 21 16.01 0.35 -20.37
N GLU A 22 15.16 1.22 -19.83
CA GLU A 22 14.21 2.08 -20.51
C GLU A 22 14.21 3.44 -19.80
N HIS A 23 14.20 4.53 -20.56
CA HIS A 23 14.09 5.86 -19.98
C HIS A 23 12.65 6.10 -19.52
N ILE A 24 12.47 6.14 -18.20
CA ILE A 24 11.22 6.50 -17.55
C ILE A 24 11.47 7.76 -16.74
N GLU A 25 10.85 8.85 -17.18
CA GLU A 25 10.95 10.17 -16.57
C GLU A 25 10.28 10.19 -15.19
N LEU A 26 10.89 10.95 -14.27
CA LEU A 26 10.22 11.41 -13.06
C LEU A 26 9.67 12.80 -13.42
N ASP A 27 8.36 12.95 -13.60
CA ASP A 27 7.74 14.23 -13.94
C ASP A 27 7.84 15.18 -12.73
N VAL A 28 8.92 15.96 -12.71
CA VAL A 28 9.22 16.90 -11.63
C VAL A 28 8.48 18.22 -11.78
N ASP A 29 8.05 18.57 -12.99
CA ASP A 29 7.29 19.82 -13.27
C ASP A 29 5.95 19.83 -12.56
N GLU A 30 5.46 18.65 -12.29
CA GLU A 30 4.20 18.36 -11.66
C GLU A 30 4.30 18.49 -10.12
N LEU A 31 5.48 18.29 -9.53
CA LEU A 31 5.75 18.45 -8.09
C LEU A 31 5.72 19.94 -7.65
N PRO A 32 5.43 20.23 -6.37
CA PRO A 32 5.43 21.61 -5.90
C PRO A 32 6.84 22.21 -6.00
N PRO A 33 6.97 23.53 -6.23
CA PRO A 33 8.26 24.20 -6.16
C PRO A 33 8.95 23.90 -4.81
N GLU A 34 10.27 23.71 -4.83
CA GLU A 34 11.06 23.38 -3.63
C GLU A 34 10.72 22.00 -3.01
N ALA A 35 10.04 21.12 -3.78
CA ALA A 35 9.80 19.74 -3.37
C ALA A 35 11.12 19.05 -2.99
N LYS A 36 11.12 18.47 -1.78
CA LYS A 36 12.22 17.63 -1.30
C LYS A 36 11.95 16.18 -1.65
N LEU A 37 12.83 15.61 -2.46
CA LEU A 37 12.81 14.19 -2.81
C LEU A 37 13.81 13.44 -1.94
N GLN A 38 13.37 12.34 -1.34
CA GLN A 38 14.25 11.45 -0.58
C GLN A 38 14.55 10.23 -1.44
N VAL A 39 15.85 9.96 -1.64
CA VAL A 39 16.34 8.82 -2.39
C VAL A 39 16.89 7.81 -1.40
N VAL A 40 16.27 6.63 -1.38
CA VAL A 40 16.50 5.61 -0.36
C VAL A 40 16.92 4.31 -1.01
N LEU A 41 18.06 3.76 -0.58
CA LEU A 41 18.56 2.48 -1.06
C LEU A 41 18.16 1.34 -0.12
N PHE A 42 17.71 0.23 -0.69
CA PHE A 42 17.45 -1.02 0.02
C PHE A 42 18.33 -2.14 -0.54
N GLY A 43 18.99 -2.87 0.35
CA GLY A 43 19.79 -4.03 0.01
C GLY A 43 18.93 -5.29 -0.17
N PHE A 44 19.60 -6.38 -0.49
CA PHE A 44 19.06 -7.73 -0.41
C PHE A 44 20.06 -8.59 0.36
N ASP A 45 19.56 -9.59 1.10
CA ASP A 45 20.42 -10.47 1.89
C ASP A 45 21.45 -11.18 0.99
N GLY A 46 22.73 -11.08 1.34
CA GLY A 46 23.85 -11.64 0.56
C GLY A 46 24.15 -10.97 -0.78
N GLU A 47 23.56 -9.80 -1.09
CA GLU A 47 23.79 -9.10 -2.36
C GLU A 47 24.66 -7.83 -2.20
N LEU A 48 24.40 -6.76 -2.97
CA LEU A 48 25.16 -5.51 -2.85
C LEU A 48 24.97 -4.92 -1.45
N VAL A 49 26.09 -4.69 -0.75
CA VAL A 49 26.10 -4.24 0.64
C VAL A 49 26.09 -2.71 0.67
N LEU A 50 25.14 -2.14 1.41
CA LEU A 50 25.02 -0.70 1.62
C LEU A 50 25.79 -0.26 2.86
N THR A 51 26.42 0.92 2.81
CA THR A 51 27.03 1.51 4.01
C THR A 51 25.96 2.07 4.94
N LYS A 52 25.92 1.59 6.19
CA LYS A 52 24.93 2.00 7.20
C LYS A 52 24.94 3.52 7.41
N GLY A 53 23.78 4.16 7.29
CA GLY A 53 23.63 5.62 7.44
C GLY A 53 24.06 6.44 6.23
N GLN A 54 24.46 5.78 5.13
CA GLN A 54 24.79 6.40 3.85
C GLN A 54 23.94 5.79 2.72
N ASP A 55 22.69 5.51 3.04
CA ASP A 55 21.69 4.84 2.21
C ASP A 55 20.41 5.68 2.02
N VAL A 56 20.44 6.95 2.48
CA VAL A 56 19.40 7.95 2.29
C VAL A 56 20.05 9.27 1.89
N GLY A 57 19.66 9.83 0.74
CA GLY A 57 20.07 11.14 0.26
C GLY A 57 18.88 12.01 -0.09
N GLU A 58 19.08 13.33 -0.18
CA GLU A 58 18.00 14.26 -0.48
C GLU A 58 18.31 15.13 -1.67
N LEU A 59 17.32 15.28 -2.54
CA LEU A 59 17.31 16.21 -3.65
C LEU A 59 16.24 17.28 -3.40
N ILE A 60 16.42 18.45 -4.00
CA ILE A 60 15.46 19.55 -3.97
C ILE A 60 15.18 20.05 -5.38
N LEU A 61 13.90 20.22 -5.70
CA LEU A 61 13.45 20.83 -6.95
C LEU A 61 13.62 22.35 -6.87
N GLN A 62 14.36 22.93 -7.80
CA GLN A 62 14.54 24.37 -7.92
C GLN A 62 13.35 25.02 -8.66
N PRO A 63 13.10 26.33 -8.47
CA PRO A 63 12.01 27.04 -9.16
C PRO A 63 12.10 27.02 -10.69
N ASP A 64 13.26 26.72 -11.26
CA ASP A 64 13.50 26.60 -12.70
C ASP A 64 13.33 25.17 -13.24
N GLY A 65 12.88 24.23 -12.41
CA GLY A 65 12.67 22.82 -12.75
C GLY A 65 13.93 21.96 -12.62
N GLN A 66 15.10 22.54 -12.32
CA GLN A 66 16.32 21.76 -12.09
C GLN A 66 16.26 21.04 -10.74
N VAL A 67 16.85 19.85 -10.68
CA VAL A 67 16.99 19.11 -9.42
C VAL A 67 18.42 19.21 -8.92
N GLN A 68 18.59 19.60 -7.65
CA GLN A 68 19.89 19.73 -7.00
C GLN A 68 19.97 18.85 -5.76
N VAL A 69 21.19 18.49 -5.35
CA VAL A 69 21.45 17.77 -4.11
C VAL A 69 21.26 18.72 -2.93
N ALA A 70 20.30 18.39 -2.06
CA ALA A 70 20.06 19.12 -0.81
C ALA A 70 20.92 18.55 0.32
N THR A 71 20.99 17.23 0.43
CA THR A 71 21.75 16.52 1.46
C THR A 71 22.63 15.47 0.79
N ARG A 72 23.94 15.71 0.82
CA ARG A 72 24.96 14.79 0.28
C ARG A 72 25.05 13.53 1.16
N VAL A 73 25.31 12.39 0.51
CA VAL A 73 25.46 11.08 1.16
C VAL A 73 26.93 10.74 1.38
N ALA A 74 27.71 10.81 0.30
CA ALA A 74 29.16 10.67 0.30
C ALA A 74 29.76 11.59 -0.76
N GLU A 75 31.05 11.90 -0.60
CA GLU A 75 31.82 12.76 -1.51
C GLU A 75 33.02 11.96 -2.04
N PRO A 76 32.90 11.32 -3.22
CA PRO A 76 34.00 10.56 -3.79
C PRO A 76 35.18 11.47 -4.14
N ASN A 77 36.39 10.99 -3.86
CA ASN A 77 37.61 11.73 -4.20
C ASN A 77 37.71 11.98 -5.71
N GLY A 78 38.00 13.23 -6.09
CA GLY A 78 38.21 13.63 -7.49
C GLY A 78 36.94 13.95 -8.27
N VAL A 79 35.77 13.95 -7.63
CA VAL A 79 34.53 14.47 -8.21
C VAL A 79 34.45 15.98 -7.93
N ASP A 80 34.13 16.77 -8.95
CA ASP A 80 34.00 18.23 -8.82
C ASP A 80 32.70 18.66 -8.12
N GLU A 81 32.68 19.89 -7.62
CA GLU A 81 31.55 20.46 -6.88
C GLU A 81 30.27 20.55 -7.73
N GLU A 82 30.40 20.71 -9.05
CA GLU A 82 29.25 20.77 -9.96
C GLU A 82 28.53 19.42 -10.01
N LEU A 83 29.29 18.33 -10.15
CA LEU A 83 28.79 16.96 -10.08
C LEU A 83 28.20 16.64 -8.70
N LEU A 84 28.88 17.03 -7.61
CA LEU A 84 28.36 16.86 -6.25
C LEU A 84 27.08 17.66 -5.98
N GLY A 85 26.84 18.73 -6.74
CA GLY A 85 25.61 19.53 -6.67
C GLY A 85 24.42 18.90 -7.39
N ARG A 86 24.63 17.96 -8.32
CA ARG A 86 23.56 17.32 -9.11
C ARG A 86 23.41 15.81 -8.90
N ARG A 87 24.42 15.13 -8.33
CA ARG A 87 24.42 13.68 -8.11
C ARG A 87 24.52 13.31 -6.65
N LEU A 88 23.64 12.41 -6.23
CA LEU A 88 23.84 11.66 -5.00
C LEU A 88 24.82 10.51 -5.27
N PHE A 89 25.77 10.29 -4.37
CA PHE A 89 26.71 9.17 -4.41
C PHE A 89 26.55 8.31 -3.16
N PHE A 90 26.16 7.05 -3.35
CA PHE A 90 25.94 6.07 -2.31
C PHE A 90 27.07 5.04 -2.32
N PRO A 91 27.87 4.93 -1.24
CA PRO A 91 28.92 3.93 -1.17
C PRO A 91 28.34 2.53 -1.00
N ILE A 92 28.73 1.62 -1.89
CA ILE A 92 28.31 0.22 -1.93
C ILE A 92 29.51 -0.72 -1.98
N GLN A 93 29.35 -1.96 -1.53
CA GLN A 93 30.35 -3.01 -1.66
C GLN A 93 29.76 -4.20 -2.43
N THR A 94 30.55 -4.77 -3.32
CA THR A 94 30.18 -6.01 -4.01
C THR A 94 30.58 -7.21 -3.18
N PRO A 95 29.80 -8.31 -3.22
CA PRO A 95 30.26 -9.61 -2.73
C PRO A 95 31.54 -10.07 -3.45
N SER A 96 32.24 -11.01 -2.82
CA SER A 96 33.48 -11.60 -3.34
C SER A 96 33.29 -12.59 -4.48
N ASP A 97 32.09 -13.18 -4.55
CA ASP A 97 31.79 -14.28 -5.47
C ASP A 97 31.30 -13.74 -6.81
N ASP A 98 31.48 -14.54 -7.85
CA ASP A 98 30.95 -14.23 -9.17
C ASP A 98 29.42 -14.39 -9.16
N GLY A 99 28.71 -13.42 -9.70
CA GLY A 99 27.25 -13.47 -9.69
C GLY A 99 26.56 -12.22 -10.19
N THR A 100 25.23 -12.31 -10.20
CA THR A 100 24.35 -11.17 -10.45
C THR A 100 23.77 -10.71 -9.12
N TYR A 101 24.07 -9.47 -8.75
CA TYR A 101 23.69 -8.87 -7.49
C TYR A 101 22.81 -7.66 -7.72
N ARG A 102 21.95 -7.36 -6.74
CA ARG A 102 20.92 -6.34 -6.87
C ARG A 102 20.95 -5.39 -5.68
N LEU A 103 20.43 -4.20 -5.92
CA LEU A 103 19.96 -3.28 -4.89
C LEU A 103 18.72 -2.58 -5.42
N ARG A 104 17.96 -1.93 -4.54
CA ARG A 104 16.79 -1.15 -4.94
C ARG A 104 16.99 0.31 -4.61
N CYS A 105 16.62 1.17 -5.55
CA CYS A 105 16.62 2.62 -5.40
C CYS A 105 15.19 3.13 -5.46
N ASN A 106 14.72 3.68 -4.34
CA ASN A 106 13.39 4.26 -4.22
C ASN A 106 13.46 5.79 -4.14
N ILE A 107 12.53 6.47 -4.78
CA ILE A 107 12.38 7.92 -4.74
C ILE A 107 11.05 8.25 -4.07
N TYR A 108 11.11 9.06 -3.01
CA TYR A 108 9.96 9.45 -2.19
C TYR A 108 9.75 10.97 -2.20
N TYR A 109 8.50 11.39 -2.05
CA TYR A 109 8.09 12.76 -1.71
C TYR A 109 7.12 12.69 -0.54
N GLU A 110 7.39 13.40 0.57
CA GLU A 110 6.59 13.33 1.81
C GLU A 110 6.28 11.87 2.21
N GLN A 111 7.33 11.03 2.18
CA GLN A 111 7.31 9.59 2.44
C GLN A 111 6.39 8.77 1.52
N THR A 112 5.78 9.37 0.51
CA THR A 112 5.03 8.68 -0.54
C THR A 112 6.02 8.15 -1.57
N LEU A 113 6.03 6.82 -1.79
CA LEU A 113 6.85 6.21 -2.82
C LEU A 113 6.34 6.65 -4.18
N LEU A 114 7.17 7.40 -4.91
CA LEU A 114 6.87 7.86 -6.26
C LEU A 114 7.34 6.84 -7.30
N GLN A 115 8.55 6.34 -7.14
CA GLN A 115 9.19 5.42 -8.07
C GLN A 115 10.13 4.46 -7.34
N SER A 116 10.17 3.21 -7.81
CA SER A 116 11.17 2.20 -7.41
C SER A 116 11.89 1.68 -8.63
N ARG A 117 13.21 1.52 -8.50
CA ARG A 117 14.11 0.95 -9.51
C ARG A 117 14.85 -0.24 -8.93
N LEU A 118 14.81 -1.38 -9.62
CA LEU A 118 15.70 -2.50 -9.36
C LEU A 118 17.00 -2.28 -10.13
N VAL A 119 18.09 -2.15 -9.40
CA VAL A 119 19.45 -2.08 -9.94
C VAL A 119 20.03 -3.48 -9.95
N THR A 120 20.67 -3.88 -11.05
CA THR A 120 21.31 -5.18 -11.23
C THR A 120 22.75 -4.99 -11.69
N ALA A 121 23.70 -5.70 -11.08
CA ALA A 121 25.12 -5.67 -11.39
C ALA A 121 25.69 -7.09 -11.49
N LYS A 122 26.38 -7.38 -12.60
CA LYS A 122 27.16 -8.61 -12.79
C LYS A 122 28.57 -8.38 -12.24
N VAL A 123 28.93 -9.12 -11.20
CA VAL A 123 30.25 -9.07 -10.54
C VAL A 123 31.02 -10.31 -10.95
N MET A 124 32.28 -10.12 -11.36
CA MET A 124 33.18 -11.20 -11.80
C MET A 124 34.60 -10.87 -11.33
N ALA A 125 35.34 -11.87 -10.88
CA ALA A 125 36.74 -11.73 -10.45
C ALA A 125 37.66 -11.29 -11.60
N ASP A 126 37.38 -11.74 -12.83
CA ASP A 126 38.09 -11.36 -14.05
C ASP A 126 37.07 -10.90 -15.12
N PRO A 127 36.73 -9.59 -15.16
CA PRO A 127 35.65 -9.10 -15.99
C PRO A 127 36.07 -9.02 -17.47
N GLU A 128 35.60 -9.96 -18.29
CA GLU A 128 35.68 -9.85 -19.75
C GLU A 128 34.41 -9.18 -20.33
N PRO A 129 34.55 -8.16 -21.21
CA PRO A 129 33.41 -7.55 -21.89
C PRO A 129 32.72 -8.54 -22.83
N GLU A 130 31.61 -9.13 -22.38
CA GLU A 130 30.80 -10.02 -23.20
C GLU A 130 29.86 -9.21 -24.11
N LYS A 131 29.98 -9.43 -25.43
CA LYS A 131 29.25 -8.64 -26.42
C LYS A 131 27.75 -8.90 -26.32
N GLY A 132 26.98 -7.86 -26.01
CA GLY A 132 25.51 -7.92 -25.94
C GLY A 132 24.95 -8.25 -24.56
N VAL A 133 25.80 -8.48 -23.55
CA VAL A 133 25.37 -8.64 -22.14
C VAL A 133 25.58 -7.32 -21.41
N LYS A 134 24.51 -6.77 -20.84
CA LYS A 134 24.61 -5.59 -19.97
C LYS A 134 25.12 -6.04 -18.60
N ALA A 135 26.30 -5.55 -18.21
CA ALA A 135 26.86 -5.82 -16.88
C ALA A 135 26.16 -5.02 -15.78
N LEU A 136 25.60 -3.86 -16.10
CA LEU A 136 24.85 -3.00 -15.20
C LEU A 136 23.51 -2.65 -15.86
N GLU A 137 22.42 -2.72 -15.10
CA GLU A 137 21.09 -2.35 -15.57
C GLU A 137 20.20 -1.84 -14.45
N THR A 138 19.35 -0.85 -14.76
CA THR A 138 18.23 -0.41 -13.92
C THR A 138 16.91 -0.59 -14.62
N ALA A 139 15.94 -1.17 -13.91
CA ALA A 139 14.57 -1.31 -14.38
C ALA A 139 13.60 -0.69 -13.38
N VAL A 140 12.75 0.23 -13.84
CA VAL A 140 11.65 0.76 -13.04
C VAL A 140 10.63 -0.36 -12.81
N ASP A 141 10.33 -0.62 -11.54
CA ASP A 141 9.47 -1.74 -11.15
C ASP A 141 8.26 -1.33 -10.31
N PHE A 142 8.16 -0.04 -9.97
CA PHE A 142 6.94 0.60 -9.51
C PHE A 142 6.99 2.09 -9.85
N VAL A 143 5.84 2.63 -10.26
CA VAL A 143 5.58 4.08 -10.36
C VAL A 143 4.16 4.31 -9.84
N ILE A 144 3.99 5.30 -8.95
CA ILE A 144 2.68 5.62 -8.37
C ILE A 144 1.70 6.15 -9.43
N SER A 145 2.22 6.86 -10.42
CA SER A 145 1.49 7.50 -11.52
C SER A 145 2.50 7.69 -12.66
N LYS A 146 2.16 7.37 -13.91
CA LYS A 146 3.02 7.55 -15.08
C LYS A 146 3.40 9.01 -15.33
N SER A 147 2.45 9.93 -15.19
CA SER A 147 2.69 11.37 -15.29
C SER A 147 3.18 11.98 -13.99
N LEU A 148 3.25 11.22 -12.89
CA LEU A 148 3.56 11.75 -11.56
C LEU A 148 2.88 13.10 -11.25
N SER A 149 1.66 13.35 -11.78
CA SER A 149 1.04 14.68 -11.66
C SER A 149 1.10 15.11 -10.21
N GLY A 150 1.80 16.18 -9.90
CA GLY A 150 2.09 16.51 -8.52
C GLY A 150 0.95 17.35 -8.00
N SER A 151 -0.01 17.75 -8.84
CA SER A 151 -1.37 17.98 -8.39
C SER A 151 -2.02 16.74 -7.73
N HIS A 152 -1.64 15.52 -8.11
CA HIS A 152 -2.04 14.30 -7.41
C HIS A 152 -1.23 14.10 -6.13
N VAL A 153 0.09 14.21 -6.21
CA VAL A 153 0.99 13.97 -5.08
C VAL A 153 0.79 15.00 -3.95
N THR A 154 0.61 16.29 -4.27
CA THR A 154 0.37 17.37 -3.28
C THR A 154 -1.00 17.33 -2.63
N LYS A 155 -1.98 16.68 -3.26
CA LYS A 155 -3.33 16.49 -2.70
C LYS A 155 -3.43 15.21 -1.88
N MET A 156 -2.47 14.30 -2.00
CA MET A 156 -2.35 13.18 -1.08
C MET A 156 -1.88 13.73 0.28
N SER A 157 -2.52 13.28 1.36
CA SER A 157 -2.03 13.64 2.69
C SER A 157 -0.63 13.04 2.88
N PRO A 158 0.26 13.71 3.64
CA PRO A 158 1.59 13.17 3.90
C PRO A 158 1.51 11.72 4.38
N THR A 159 2.28 10.85 3.73
CA THR A 159 2.31 9.43 4.09
C THR A 159 3.08 9.29 5.40
N ARG A 160 2.51 8.59 6.40
CA ARG A 160 3.22 8.29 7.65
C ARG A 160 4.21 7.16 7.46
N LEU A 161 3.78 6.15 6.70
CA LEU A 161 4.55 4.96 6.40
C LEU A 161 4.24 4.48 4.99
N SER A 162 5.27 4.39 4.16
CA SER A 162 5.22 3.70 2.88
C SER A 162 5.85 2.32 3.00
N MET A 163 5.13 1.35 2.46
CA MET A 163 5.46 -0.06 2.47
C MET A 163 5.49 -0.56 1.04
N MET A 164 6.65 -0.96 0.56
CA MET A 164 6.75 -1.66 -0.72
C MET A 164 6.79 -3.16 -0.49
N ILE A 165 5.81 -3.88 -1.06
CA ILE A 165 5.73 -5.34 -1.02
C ILE A 165 6.06 -5.86 -2.41
N ASN A 166 7.07 -6.72 -2.51
CA ASN A 166 7.48 -7.27 -3.79
C ASN A 166 7.99 -8.70 -3.66
N ASP A 167 7.80 -9.48 -4.72
CA ASP A 167 8.44 -10.78 -4.89
C ASP A 167 9.92 -10.57 -5.25
N ASN A 168 10.82 -11.30 -4.60
CA ASN A 168 12.26 -11.25 -4.89
C ASN A 168 12.70 -12.29 -5.93
N GLY A 169 11.76 -13.09 -6.48
CA GLY A 169 11.99 -14.11 -7.50
C GLY A 169 12.42 -15.47 -6.95
N ASN A 170 12.30 -15.69 -5.65
CA ASN A 170 12.74 -16.88 -4.92
C ASN A 170 11.70 -17.37 -3.90
N ASP A 171 10.41 -17.17 -4.18
CA ASP A 171 9.28 -17.48 -3.28
C ASP A 171 9.32 -16.74 -1.92
N THR A 172 10.17 -15.71 -1.78
CA THR A 172 10.17 -14.79 -0.63
C THR A 172 9.59 -13.43 -1.02
N HIS A 173 8.92 -12.81 -0.05
CA HIS A 173 8.36 -11.47 -0.21
C HIS A 173 9.21 -10.48 0.55
N GLY A 174 9.83 -9.55 -0.18
CA GLY A 174 10.57 -8.43 0.38
C GLY A 174 9.63 -7.27 0.72
N PHE A 175 9.68 -6.84 1.97
CA PHE A 175 8.99 -5.68 2.51
C PHE A 175 10.02 -4.59 2.75
N ARG A 176 9.74 -3.37 2.27
CA ARG A 176 10.62 -2.22 2.43
C ARG A 176 9.81 -1.07 3.01
N PHE A 177 10.32 -0.49 4.09
CA PHE A 177 9.63 0.50 4.89
C PHE A 177 10.38 1.82 4.83
N PHE A 178 9.62 2.87 4.60
CA PHE A 178 10.10 4.23 4.74
C PHE A 178 9.01 5.11 5.32
N GLY A 179 9.29 5.74 6.46
CA GLY A 179 8.32 6.53 7.21
C GLY A 179 8.86 7.88 7.62
N GLN A 180 8.06 8.64 8.37
CA GLN A 180 8.47 9.92 8.94
C GLN A 180 9.67 9.71 9.89
N ASP A 181 10.34 10.81 10.24
CA ASP A 181 11.53 10.80 11.10
C ASP A 181 12.67 9.92 10.55
N ASN A 182 12.69 9.74 9.22
CA ASN A 182 13.63 8.88 8.49
C ASN A 182 13.61 7.42 8.96
N PHE A 183 12.47 6.94 9.47
CA PHE A 183 12.30 5.52 9.76
C PHE A 183 12.53 4.72 8.47
N LYS A 184 13.54 3.85 8.48
CA LYS A 184 13.92 3.01 7.35
C LYS A 184 14.25 1.61 7.84
N ASN A 185 13.63 0.62 7.20
CA ASN A 185 13.96 -0.78 7.42
C ASN A 185 13.48 -1.65 6.26
N ASP A 186 13.97 -2.89 6.17
CA ASP A 186 13.49 -3.91 5.25
C ASP A 186 13.52 -5.30 5.89
N THR A 187 12.66 -6.18 5.39
CA THR A 187 12.60 -7.57 5.82
C THR A 187 12.03 -8.48 4.74
N PHE A 188 12.18 -9.77 4.96
CA PHE A 188 11.62 -10.83 4.15
C PHE A 188 10.62 -11.66 4.98
N LEU A 189 9.51 -12.04 4.36
CA LEU A 189 8.62 -13.10 4.85
C LEU A 189 8.55 -14.18 3.77
N ASP A 190 8.57 -15.44 4.18
CA ASP A 190 8.29 -16.52 3.24
C ASP A 190 6.79 -16.54 2.86
N ALA A 191 6.49 -17.08 1.68
CA ALA A 191 5.11 -17.12 1.17
C ALA A 191 4.15 -17.90 2.09
N GLY A 192 4.64 -18.96 2.76
CA GLY A 192 3.84 -19.79 3.67
C GLY A 192 3.49 -19.05 4.96
N GLU A 193 4.44 -18.35 5.56
CA GLU A 193 4.24 -17.50 6.73
C GLU A 193 3.22 -16.39 6.44
N LEU A 194 3.38 -15.66 5.33
CA LEU A 194 2.42 -14.63 4.93
C LEU A 194 1.02 -15.20 4.71
N GLN A 195 0.90 -16.37 4.06
CA GLN A 195 -0.37 -17.03 3.82
C GLN A 195 -1.05 -17.47 5.13
N ASN A 196 -0.30 -18.06 6.07
CA ASN A 196 -0.80 -18.44 7.39
C ASN A 196 -1.34 -17.22 8.16
N LEU A 197 -0.60 -16.11 8.13
CA LEU A 197 -1.00 -14.85 8.75
C LEU A 197 -2.28 -14.28 8.11
N LEU A 198 -2.41 -14.36 6.79
CA LEU A 198 -3.61 -13.97 6.05
C LEU A 198 -4.82 -14.82 6.44
N ASP A 199 -4.67 -16.14 6.53
CA ASP A 199 -5.76 -17.05 6.86
C ASP A 199 -6.26 -16.84 8.29
N LEU A 200 -5.34 -16.58 9.24
CA LEU A 200 -5.71 -16.20 10.60
C LEU A 200 -6.51 -14.90 10.65
N ALA A 201 -6.05 -13.86 9.95
CA ALA A 201 -6.72 -12.56 9.88
C ALA A 201 -8.11 -12.67 9.23
N ARG A 202 -8.21 -13.36 8.09
CA ARG A 202 -9.47 -13.63 7.40
C ARG A 202 -10.40 -14.43 8.28
N GLY A 203 -9.94 -15.51 8.90
CA GLY A 203 -10.75 -16.34 9.80
C GLY A 203 -11.37 -15.54 10.95
N ALA A 204 -10.67 -14.56 11.53
CA ALA A 204 -11.25 -13.70 12.56
C ALA A 204 -12.38 -12.80 12.01
N LEU A 205 -12.16 -12.19 10.84
CA LEU A 205 -13.16 -11.36 10.18
C LEU A 205 -14.41 -12.16 9.79
N ARG A 206 -14.21 -13.36 9.22
CA ARG A 206 -15.29 -14.29 8.87
C ARG A 206 -16.09 -14.71 10.10
N LYS A 207 -15.40 -15.01 11.20
CA LYS A 207 -16.04 -15.40 12.46
C LYS A 207 -16.82 -14.26 13.08
N ALA A 208 -16.34 -13.03 12.95
CA ALA A 208 -17.10 -11.85 13.34
C ALA A 208 -18.35 -11.69 12.47
N ALA A 209 -18.20 -11.83 11.15
CA ALA A 209 -19.27 -11.63 10.18
C ALA A 209 -20.36 -12.71 10.23
N TRP A 210 -20.01 -14.00 10.22
CA TRP A 210 -20.95 -15.12 10.13
C TRP A 210 -20.64 -16.31 11.05
N GLY A 211 -19.74 -16.13 12.02
CA GLY A 211 -19.64 -17.04 13.18
C GLY A 211 -18.69 -18.21 13.00
N GLU A 212 -18.16 -18.38 11.79
CA GLU A 212 -17.24 -19.45 11.40
C GLU A 212 -15.98 -18.85 10.75
N GLU A 213 -14.87 -19.58 10.79
CA GLU A 213 -13.59 -19.14 10.17
C GLU A 213 -13.48 -19.53 8.70
N GLU A 214 -14.33 -20.48 8.29
CA GLU A 214 -14.41 -20.98 6.93
C GLU A 214 -15.08 -19.98 5.98
N GLU A 215 -14.83 -20.17 4.69
CA GLU A 215 -15.46 -19.39 3.64
C GLU A 215 -16.98 -19.41 3.76
N TYR A 216 -17.59 -18.30 3.36
CA TYR A 216 -19.03 -18.15 3.35
C TYR A 216 -19.68 -19.24 2.47
N ASN A 217 -20.64 -19.94 3.05
CA ASN A 217 -21.43 -21.00 2.42
C ASN A 217 -22.91 -20.92 2.83
N GLY A 218 -23.42 -19.69 3.04
CA GLY A 218 -24.83 -19.44 3.36
C GLY A 218 -25.14 -19.24 4.85
N GLN A 219 -24.13 -19.06 5.70
CA GLN A 219 -24.32 -18.72 7.11
C GLN A 219 -25.00 -17.35 7.28
N ALA A 220 -25.75 -17.15 8.36
CA ALA A 220 -26.37 -15.85 8.62
C ALA A 220 -25.32 -14.80 9.02
N TYR A 221 -25.45 -13.59 8.47
CA TYR A 221 -24.67 -12.44 8.95
C TYR A 221 -25.11 -12.07 10.39
N LEU A 222 -24.13 -11.78 11.25
CA LEU A 222 -24.35 -11.69 12.70
C LEU A 222 -24.63 -10.28 13.20
N TYR A 223 -24.43 -9.25 12.36
CA TYR A 223 -24.78 -7.86 12.66
C TYR A 223 -26.02 -7.43 11.86
N THR A 224 -27.12 -8.17 12.00
CA THR A 224 -28.40 -7.88 11.32
C THR A 224 -29.38 -7.08 12.16
N SER A 225 -29.29 -7.18 13.49
CA SER A 225 -29.93 -6.26 14.42
C SER A 225 -29.05 -5.02 14.62
N GLY A 226 -29.64 -3.91 15.09
CA GLY A 226 -28.88 -2.70 15.47
C GLY A 226 -27.75 -2.98 16.48
N LEU A 227 -27.04 -1.94 16.90
CA LEU A 227 -25.82 -2.05 17.70
C LEU A 227 -25.91 -3.03 18.89
N ASP A 228 -25.23 -4.17 18.78
CA ASP A 228 -24.99 -5.12 19.87
C ASP A 228 -23.55 -4.96 20.39
N ILE A 229 -23.42 -4.25 21.51
CA ILE A 229 -22.12 -3.99 22.16
C ILE A 229 -21.48 -5.29 22.67
N GLY A 230 -22.27 -6.24 23.16
CA GLY A 230 -21.75 -7.49 23.70
C GLY A 230 -21.10 -8.33 22.60
N ARG A 231 -21.76 -8.40 21.45
CA ARG A 231 -21.23 -9.05 20.25
C ARG A 231 -19.99 -8.34 19.72
N LEU A 232 -20.08 -7.02 19.56
CA LEU A 232 -18.97 -6.18 19.10
C LEU A 232 -17.73 -6.37 19.98
N LYS A 233 -17.91 -6.43 21.30
CA LYS A 233 -16.83 -6.72 22.26
C LYS A 233 -16.14 -8.04 21.96
N VAL A 234 -16.91 -9.12 21.86
CA VAL A 234 -16.36 -10.48 21.63
C VAL A 234 -15.58 -10.54 20.33
N ASP A 235 -16.10 -9.93 19.26
CA ASP A 235 -15.48 -9.96 17.95
C ASP A 235 -14.23 -9.05 17.88
N LEU A 236 -14.29 -7.84 18.44
CA LEU A 236 -13.11 -6.95 18.53
C LEU A 236 -11.98 -7.58 19.33
N ILE A 237 -12.27 -8.24 20.46
CA ILE A 237 -11.24 -8.95 21.24
C ILE A 237 -10.59 -10.05 20.41
N ARG A 238 -11.39 -10.85 19.69
CA ARG A 238 -10.84 -11.90 18.82
C ARG A 238 -9.96 -11.31 17.73
N CYS A 239 -10.42 -10.26 17.06
CA CYS A 239 -9.66 -9.56 16.02
C CYS A 239 -8.38 -8.96 16.59
N ALA A 240 -8.42 -8.36 17.79
CA ALA A 240 -7.27 -7.72 18.41
C ALA A 240 -6.21 -8.76 18.80
N ILE A 241 -6.61 -9.90 19.36
CA ILE A 241 -5.68 -11.00 19.67
C ILE A 241 -4.97 -11.49 18.40
N ARG A 242 -5.69 -11.72 17.30
CA ARG A 242 -5.07 -12.16 16.04
C ARG A 242 -4.22 -11.06 15.40
N GLY A 243 -4.71 -9.83 15.42
CA GLY A 243 -4.02 -8.65 14.93
C GLY A 243 -2.74 -8.35 15.67
N TYR A 244 -2.72 -8.52 17.00
CA TYR A 244 -1.55 -8.32 17.84
C TYR A 244 -0.53 -9.43 17.66
N ARG A 245 -0.97 -10.69 17.51
CA ARG A 245 -0.06 -11.80 17.16
C ARG A 245 0.54 -11.63 15.78
N PHE A 246 -0.24 -11.14 14.82
CA PHE A 246 0.29 -10.74 13.50
C PHE A 246 1.35 -9.66 13.68
N TYR A 247 1.01 -8.59 14.42
CA TYR A 247 1.91 -7.48 14.72
C TYR A 247 3.21 -7.97 15.36
N ASP A 248 3.16 -8.78 16.42
CA ASP A 248 4.33 -9.32 17.13
C ASP A 248 5.27 -10.13 16.22
N VAL A 249 4.71 -10.97 15.35
CA VAL A 249 5.49 -11.76 14.37
C VAL A 249 6.23 -10.86 13.39
N VAL A 250 5.57 -9.81 12.91
CA VAL A 250 6.16 -8.95 11.88
C VAL A 250 6.99 -7.82 12.47
N ILE A 251 6.65 -7.25 13.63
CA ILE A 251 7.11 -5.91 14.04
C ILE A 251 8.62 -5.82 14.23
N ASN A 252 9.23 -6.79 14.90
CA ASN A 252 10.69 -6.80 15.09
C ASN A 252 11.40 -6.92 13.75
N ARG A 253 10.81 -7.63 12.81
CA ARG A 253 11.29 -7.72 11.43
C ARG A 253 11.03 -6.42 10.67
N LEU A 254 9.88 -5.78 10.86
CA LEU A 254 9.53 -4.51 10.23
C LEU A 254 10.36 -3.34 10.74
N ALA A 255 10.82 -3.41 11.98
CA ALA A 255 11.63 -2.40 12.63
C ALA A 255 13.15 -2.65 12.50
N GLY A 256 13.55 -3.92 12.34
CA GLY A 256 14.94 -4.35 12.18
C GLY A 256 15.57 -4.79 13.51
N ASP A 257 15.15 -4.21 14.62
CA ASP A 257 15.49 -4.64 15.98
C ASP A 257 14.37 -4.26 16.98
N ALA A 258 14.52 -4.70 18.23
CA ALA A 258 13.53 -4.49 19.28
C ALA A 258 13.41 -3.03 19.74
N ASP A 259 14.47 -2.22 19.60
CA ASP A 259 14.43 -0.81 20.01
C ASP A 259 13.66 0.01 18.97
N LYS A 260 13.94 -0.20 17.69
CA LYS A 260 13.21 0.42 16.57
C LYS A 260 11.75 -0.02 16.48
N ALA A 261 11.38 -1.16 17.11
CA ALA A 261 10.00 -1.60 17.15
C ALA A 261 9.14 -0.60 17.93
N TRP A 262 9.70 0.04 18.95
CA TRP A 262 9.06 1.12 19.68
C TRP A 262 8.95 2.39 18.84
N ASP A 263 9.99 2.74 18.09
CA ASP A 263 9.95 3.89 17.17
C ASP A 263 8.83 3.73 16.13
N LEU A 264 8.67 2.53 15.56
CA LEU A 264 7.58 2.24 14.62
C LEU A 264 6.21 2.26 15.31
N ALA A 265 6.10 1.74 16.53
CA ALA A 265 4.86 1.82 17.30
C ALA A 265 4.46 3.28 17.57
N ASP A 266 5.40 4.10 18.03
CA ASP A 266 5.19 5.53 18.32
C ASP A 266 4.86 6.34 17.05
N LEU A 267 5.53 6.03 15.93
CA LEU A 267 5.18 6.57 14.62
C LEU A 267 3.73 6.21 14.24
N MET A 268 3.29 4.99 14.52
CA MET A 268 1.98 4.50 14.11
C MET A 268 0.85 4.84 15.08
N LEU A 269 1.14 5.37 16.27
CA LEU A 269 0.12 5.81 17.24
C LEU A 269 -0.82 6.91 16.73
N LYS A 270 -0.32 7.80 15.87
CA LYS A 270 -1.10 8.93 15.34
C LYS A 270 -1.76 8.57 14.00
N PRO A 271 -3.00 9.02 13.75
CA PRO A 271 -3.67 8.77 12.48
C PRO A 271 -2.90 9.41 11.31
N GLY A 272 -3.04 8.82 10.13
CA GLY A 272 -2.48 9.33 8.89
C GLY A 272 -2.53 8.29 7.77
N GLN A 273 -1.85 8.58 6.67
CA GLN A 273 -1.88 7.72 5.49
C GLN A 273 -0.81 6.63 5.55
N VAL A 274 -1.19 5.39 5.21
CA VAL A 274 -0.28 4.26 5.01
C VAL A 274 -0.36 3.85 3.54
N GLN A 275 0.77 3.88 2.85
CA GLN A 275 0.86 3.46 1.46
C GLN A 275 1.39 2.03 1.37
N ILE A 276 0.68 1.16 0.66
CA ILE A 276 1.14 -0.21 0.37
C ILE A 276 1.33 -0.33 -1.14
N ALA A 277 2.56 -0.11 -1.59
CA ALA A 277 2.95 -0.20 -2.99
C ALA A 277 3.24 -1.66 -3.38
N SER A 278 2.57 -2.15 -4.43
CA SER A 278 2.78 -3.49 -4.98
C SER A 278 3.09 -3.43 -6.47
N LYS A 279 4.10 -4.19 -6.89
CA LYS A 279 4.66 -4.18 -8.25
C LYS A 279 3.60 -4.54 -9.30
N GLN A 280 3.00 -5.74 -9.23
CA GLN A 280 2.16 -6.24 -10.34
C GLN A 280 1.13 -7.31 -9.96
N SER A 281 1.19 -7.89 -8.75
CA SER A 281 0.31 -9.00 -8.35
C SER A 281 -0.60 -8.59 -7.20
N ALA A 282 -1.90 -8.55 -7.48
CA ALA A 282 -2.94 -8.43 -6.45
C ALA A 282 -3.05 -9.69 -5.56
N ARG A 283 -2.22 -10.73 -5.79
CA ARG A 283 -2.16 -11.91 -4.93
C ARG A 283 -1.39 -11.65 -3.63
N LEU A 284 -0.49 -10.66 -3.64
CA LEU A 284 0.25 -10.25 -2.44
C LEU A 284 -0.55 -9.17 -1.72
N VAL A 285 -1.33 -9.61 -0.74
CA VAL A 285 -2.11 -8.73 0.13
C VAL A 285 -1.54 -8.84 1.52
N MET A 286 -1.22 -7.70 2.13
CA MET A 286 -0.98 -7.63 3.57
C MET A 286 -2.28 -7.21 4.25
N PRO A 287 -2.75 -7.91 5.29
CA PRO A 287 -3.99 -7.56 5.98
C PRO A 287 -3.75 -6.37 6.92
N ALA A 288 -3.20 -5.26 6.40
CA ALA A 288 -2.75 -4.12 7.19
C ALA A 288 -3.88 -3.57 8.08
N ALA A 289 -5.13 -3.60 7.62
CA ALA A 289 -6.28 -3.18 8.43
C ALA A 289 -6.46 -3.96 9.75
N MET A 290 -6.00 -5.21 9.80
CA MET A 290 -6.09 -6.09 10.97
C MET A 290 -4.91 -5.97 11.92
N ILE A 291 -3.86 -5.23 11.57
CA ILE A 291 -2.73 -5.00 12.47
C ILE A 291 -3.24 -4.25 13.70
N TYR A 292 -3.02 -4.83 14.88
CA TYR A 292 -3.38 -4.25 16.16
C TYR A 292 -2.09 -3.99 16.95
N ASP A 293 -1.77 -2.74 17.22
CA ASP A 293 -0.47 -2.33 17.80
C ASP A 293 -0.57 -1.69 19.18
N TYR A 294 -1.76 -1.69 19.79
CA TYR A 294 -1.86 -1.37 21.22
C TYR A 294 -1.36 -2.56 22.06
N PRO A 295 -0.71 -2.31 23.21
CA PRO A 295 -0.36 -3.36 24.18
C PRO A 295 -1.52 -4.31 24.47
N LEU A 296 -1.25 -5.62 24.45
CA LEU A 296 -2.28 -6.63 24.64
C LEU A 296 -1.70 -7.94 25.21
N ASP A 297 -2.21 -8.39 26.35
CA ASP A 297 -1.87 -9.71 26.90
C ASP A 297 -2.73 -10.80 26.24
N THR A 298 -2.23 -11.38 25.15
CA THR A 298 -2.94 -12.44 24.41
C THR A 298 -3.06 -13.77 25.16
N GLY A 299 -2.49 -13.88 26.37
CA GLY A 299 -2.65 -15.00 27.29
C GLY A 299 -3.90 -14.89 28.18
N LEU A 300 -4.52 -13.72 28.28
CA LEU A 300 -5.76 -13.53 29.03
C LEU A 300 -6.92 -14.32 28.41
N LYS A 301 -7.81 -14.82 29.28
CA LYS A 301 -9.07 -15.44 28.82
C LYS A 301 -10.09 -14.36 28.48
N GLY A 302 -10.94 -14.64 27.50
CA GLY A 302 -11.97 -13.72 26.98
C GLY A 302 -12.73 -12.87 28.03
N PRO A 303 -13.22 -13.43 29.15
CA PRO A 303 -13.96 -12.66 30.16
C PRO A 303 -13.15 -11.57 30.87
N TYR A 304 -11.82 -11.66 30.88
CA TYR A 304 -10.94 -10.69 31.52
C TYR A 304 -10.68 -9.46 30.65
N PHE A 305 -10.88 -9.58 29.33
CA PHE A 305 -10.76 -8.44 28.44
C PHE A 305 -11.92 -7.45 28.57
N LYS A 306 -11.61 -6.17 28.39
CA LYS A 306 -12.57 -5.06 28.35
C LYS A 306 -12.52 -4.36 27.00
N LEU A 307 -13.61 -3.70 26.63
CA LEU A 307 -13.52 -2.69 25.58
C LEU A 307 -13.09 -1.37 26.20
N CYS A 308 -12.38 -0.56 25.40
CA CYS A 308 -12.00 0.79 25.78
C CYS A 308 -13.25 1.61 26.20
N PRO A 309 -13.29 2.13 27.44
CA PRO A 309 -14.45 2.88 27.93
C PRO A 309 -14.73 4.15 27.13
N GLU A 310 -13.69 4.85 26.67
CA GLU A 310 -13.82 6.07 25.88
C GLU A 310 -14.41 5.77 24.50
N PHE A 311 -13.99 4.67 23.87
CA PHE A 311 -14.62 4.21 22.62
C PHE A 311 -16.10 3.87 22.83
N GLU A 312 -16.43 3.06 23.85
CA GLU A 312 -17.80 2.67 24.12
C GLU A 312 -18.72 3.88 24.36
N LYS A 313 -18.24 4.86 25.13
CA LYS A 313 -18.95 6.11 25.41
C LYS A 313 -19.23 6.89 24.13
N ASN A 314 -18.21 7.12 23.31
CA ASN A 314 -18.33 7.91 22.09
C ASN A 314 -19.18 7.21 21.02
N LEU A 315 -19.07 5.87 20.91
CA LEU A 315 -19.91 5.08 20.02
C LEU A 315 -21.40 5.19 20.40
N LYS A 316 -21.72 5.06 21.70
CA LYS A 316 -23.12 5.19 22.19
C LYS A 316 -23.66 6.60 22.01
N ALA A 317 -22.80 7.62 22.08
CA ALA A 317 -23.17 9.02 21.85
C ALA A 317 -23.29 9.39 20.36
N GLY A 318 -22.90 8.51 19.44
CA GLY A 318 -22.85 8.83 18.00
C GLY A 318 -21.79 9.88 17.65
N THR A 319 -20.77 10.03 18.48
CA THR A 319 -19.66 10.96 18.21
C THR A 319 -18.81 10.42 17.06
N PRO A 320 -18.48 11.23 16.03
CA PRO A 320 -17.57 10.83 14.97
C PRO A 320 -16.22 10.40 15.57
N LEU A 321 -15.91 9.11 15.45
CA LEU A 321 -14.84 8.46 16.21
C LEU A 321 -13.47 9.05 15.88
N GLU A 322 -13.25 9.46 14.62
CA GLU A 322 -12.04 10.10 14.13
C GLU A 322 -11.71 11.42 14.84
N THR A 323 -12.69 12.05 15.49
CA THR A 323 -12.50 13.30 16.24
C THR A 323 -12.11 13.08 17.71
N THR A 324 -12.22 11.84 18.21
CA THR A 324 -12.01 11.48 19.62
C THR A 324 -10.53 11.31 19.96
N ALA A 325 -10.19 11.41 21.26
CA ALA A 325 -8.81 11.28 21.73
C ALA A 325 -8.14 9.96 21.30
N CYS A 326 -8.87 8.84 21.40
CA CYS A 326 -8.31 7.53 21.04
C CYS A 326 -7.88 7.45 19.56
N PHE A 327 -8.68 7.99 18.64
CA PHE A 327 -8.36 8.00 17.20
C PHE A 327 -7.35 9.08 16.81
N LYS A 328 -7.00 9.99 17.72
CA LYS A 328 -5.92 10.98 17.57
C LYS A 328 -4.57 10.51 18.13
N GLY A 329 -4.51 9.28 18.67
CA GLY A 329 -3.31 8.72 19.29
C GLY A 329 -3.15 9.07 20.78
N GLU A 330 -4.19 9.59 21.42
CA GLU A 330 -4.17 10.04 22.82
C GLU A 330 -5.11 9.18 23.68
N CYS A 331 -5.21 7.88 23.37
CA CYS A 331 -6.19 7.02 24.02
C CYS A 331 -5.84 6.78 25.50
N PRO A 332 -6.72 7.12 26.46
CA PRO A 332 -6.46 6.88 27.88
C PRO A 332 -6.24 5.40 28.23
N SER A 333 -6.71 4.50 27.36
CA SER A 333 -6.58 3.05 27.53
C SER A 333 -5.33 2.44 26.90
N TYR A 334 -4.44 3.20 26.25
CA TYR A 334 -3.31 2.64 25.48
C TYR A 334 -2.41 1.70 26.30
N GLY A 335 -2.07 2.07 27.54
CA GLY A 335 -1.20 1.27 28.41
C GLY A 335 -1.87 0.09 29.12
N HIS A 336 -3.12 -0.22 28.83
CA HIS A 336 -3.88 -1.29 29.49
C HIS A 336 -3.94 -2.54 28.61
N ASP A 337 -3.13 -3.54 28.93
CA ASP A 337 -2.99 -4.81 28.19
C ASP A 337 -4.22 -5.75 28.29
N ASP A 338 -5.16 -5.45 29.19
CA ASP A 338 -6.47 -6.10 29.31
C ASP A 338 -7.59 -5.41 28.52
N THR A 339 -7.27 -4.32 27.80
CA THR A 339 -8.27 -3.45 27.19
C THR A 339 -8.08 -3.35 25.67
N VAL A 340 -9.16 -3.66 24.94
CA VAL A 340 -9.19 -3.58 23.47
C VAL A 340 -9.85 -2.27 23.03
N CYS A 341 -9.12 -1.46 22.27
CA CYS A 341 -9.64 -0.25 21.66
C CYS A 341 -9.62 -0.36 20.13
N PRO A 342 -10.71 -0.03 19.41
CA PRO A 342 -10.68 -0.01 17.95
C PRO A 342 -9.59 0.90 17.35
N SER A 343 -9.20 1.98 18.03
CA SER A 343 -8.09 2.83 17.58
C SER A 343 -6.73 2.12 17.60
N GLY A 344 -6.61 0.94 18.22
CA GLY A 344 -5.42 0.09 18.13
C GLY A 344 -5.30 -0.63 16.79
N PHE A 345 -6.38 -0.75 16.01
CA PHE A 345 -6.28 -1.31 14.66
C PHE A 345 -5.89 -0.25 13.65
N TRP A 346 -4.96 -0.61 12.77
CA TRP A 346 -4.57 0.27 11.67
C TRP A 346 -5.74 0.57 10.73
N GLY A 347 -6.64 -0.39 10.50
CA GLY A 347 -7.80 -0.20 9.61
C GLY A 347 -8.87 0.77 10.13
N TYR A 348 -8.85 1.06 11.43
CA TYR A 348 -9.71 2.07 12.04
C TYR A 348 -9.00 3.42 12.19
N ARG A 349 -7.69 3.41 12.42
CA ARG A 349 -6.90 4.61 12.75
C ARG A 349 -6.26 5.28 11.52
N HIS A 350 -5.91 4.52 10.50
CA HIS A 350 -5.16 5.03 9.34
C HIS A 350 -5.97 4.96 8.05
N ALA A 351 -5.69 5.89 7.14
CA ALA A 351 -6.11 5.78 5.76
C ALA A 351 -5.13 4.86 5.02
N ILE A 352 -5.53 3.62 4.76
CA ILE A 352 -4.69 2.63 4.09
C ILE A 352 -4.97 2.66 2.58
N GLY A 353 -3.96 3.02 1.79
CA GLY A 353 -4.02 3.04 0.33
C GLY A 353 -3.14 1.96 -0.29
N MET A 354 -3.66 1.25 -1.31
CA MET A 354 -2.91 0.23 -2.06
C MET A 354 -2.76 0.64 -3.54
N PRO A 355 -1.89 1.62 -3.88
CA PRO A 355 -1.64 1.94 -5.27
C PRO A 355 -1.00 0.74 -5.98
N VAL A 356 -1.55 0.39 -7.14
CA VAL A 356 -1.03 -0.67 -8.00
C VAL A 356 -0.50 -0.07 -9.29
N THR A 357 0.73 -0.43 -9.68
CA THR A 357 1.25 -0.06 -11.00
C THR A 357 0.65 -1.01 -12.05
N ILE A 358 -0.16 -0.47 -12.96
CA ILE A 358 -0.71 -1.23 -14.10
C ILE A 358 0.01 -0.77 -15.38
N PRO A 359 0.81 -1.64 -16.02
CA PRO A 359 1.43 -1.31 -17.31
C PRO A 359 0.37 -0.86 -18.32
N ASN A 360 0.62 0.24 -19.02
CA ASN A 360 -0.27 0.80 -20.05
C ASN A 360 -1.63 1.38 -19.55
N ALA A 361 -1.88 1.48 -18.25
CA ALA A 361 -3.02 2.25 -17.74
C ALA A 361 -2.75 3.77 -17.78
N PRO A 362 -3.78 4.63 -17.95
CA PRO A 362 -3.69 6.05 -17.65
C PRO A 362 -3.60 6.27 -16.13
N ASP A 363 -3.19 7.46 -15.72
CA ASP A 363 -3.13 7.79 -14.29
C ASP A 363 -4.51 7.93 -13.68
N ALA A 364 -4.64 7.45 -12.45
CA ALA A 364 -5.86 7.66 -11.69
C ALA A 364 -5.99 9.16 -11.37
N PRO A 365 -7.04 9.85 -11.84
CA PRO A 365 -7.24 11.26 -11.53
C PRO A 365 -7.51 11.42 -10.03
N VAL A 366 -6.82 12.34 -9.35
CA VAL A 366 -7.11 12.68 -7.94
C VAL A 366 -8.36 13.54 -7.83
N GLU A 367 -8.68 14.30 -8.88
CA GLU A 367 -9.95 14.99 -9.03
C GLU A 367 -10.60 14.64 -10.35
N LEU A 368 -11.86 14.21 -10.29
CA LEU A 368 -12.70 14.08 -11.47
C LEU A 368 -13.23 15.47 -11.81
N LYS A 369 -12.65 16.12 -12.82
CA LYS A 369 -13.17 17.41 -13.33
C LYS A 369 -14.51 17.19 -14.01
N ILE A 370 -15.58 17.67 -13.39
CA ILE A 370 -16.94 17.48 -13.87
C ILE A 370 -17.38 18.75 -14.62
N GLY A 371 -17.37 18.69 -15.96
CA GLY A 371 -17.85 19.80 -16.80
C GLY A 371 -19.38 19.88 -16.92
N ALA A 372 -20.09 18.88 -16.40
CA ALA A 372 -21.55 18.73 -16.43
C ALA A 372 -22.06 18.21 -15.08
N ALA A 373 -23.27 17.64 -15.04
CA ALA A 373 -23.73 16.88 -13.89
C ALA A 373 -22.78 15.68 -13.60
N PRO A 374 -22.44 15.38 -12.33
CA PRO A 374 -21.73 14.14 -12.00
C PRO A 374 -22.56 12.95 -12.51
N GLU A 375 -21.88 11.93 -13.03
CA GLU A 375 -22.54 10.76 -13.59
C GLU A 375 -21.97 9.50 -12.93
N ILE A 376 -22.86 8.71 -12.32
CA ILE A 376 -22.54 7.43 -11.72
C ILE A 376 -23.37 6.35 -12.40
N SER A 377 -22.72 5.26 -12.80
CA SER A 377 -23.39 4.02 -13.18
C SER A 377 -23.20 3.02 -12.05
N MET A 378 -24.29 2.53 -11.46
CA MET A 378 -24.27 1.56 -10.37
C MET A 378 -24.78 0.21 -10.84
N ALA A 379 -24.00 -0.85 -10.59
CA ALA A 379 -24.39 -2.23 -10.84
C ALA A 379 -24.44 -3.00 -9.52
N VAL A 380 -25.58 -3.64 -9.21
CA VAL A 380 -25.81 -4.23 -7.87
C VAL A 380 -26.11 -5.73 -7.91
N SER A 381 -25.77 -6.43 -6.84
CA SER A 381 -26.34 -7.75 -6.57
C SER A 381 -27.80 -7.62 -6.09
N THR A 382 -28.63 -8.60 -6.44
CA THR A 382 -29.99 -8.76 -5.94
C THR A 382 -30.09 -9.87 -4.90
N ASP A 383 -28.96 -10.33 -4.36
CA ASP A 383 -28.93 -11.27 -3.25
C ASP A 383 -29.75 -10.73 -2.06
N PRO A 384 -30.79 -11.45 -1.61
CA PRO A 384 -31.58 -11.08 -0.44
C PRO A 384 -30.75 -10.89 0.84
N ALA A 385 -29.54 -11.48 0.92
CA ALA A 385 -28.61 -11.27 2.04
C ALA A 385 -28.10 -9.83 2.15
N PHE A 386 -28.19 -9.02 1.08
CA PHE A 386 -27.82 -7.60 1.12
C PHE A 386 -28.97 -6.75 1.69
N VAL A 387 -29.30 -6.98 2.97
CA VAL A 387 -30.43 -6.32 3.66
C VAL A 387 -30.33 -4.79 3.67
N GLY A 388 -29.12 -4.23 3.67
CA GLY A 388 -28.87 -2.79 3.63
C GLY A 388 -28.82 -2.18 2.22
N ARG A 389 -29.07 -2.97 1.17
CA ARG A 389 -28.92 -2.54 -0.23
C ARG A 389 -29.74 -1.31 -0.56
N GLN A 390 -31.03 -1.33 -0.24
CA GLN A 390 -31.95 -0.26 -0.63
C GLN A 390 -31.55 1.08 0.00
N GLU A 391 -31.19 1.07 1.29
CA GLU A 391 -30.71 2.27 1.99
C GLU A 391 -29.39 2.76 1.39
N HIS A 392 -28.48 1.84 1.06
CA HIS A 392 -27.21 2.16 0.42
C HIS A 392 -27.39 2.81 -0.94
N GLU A 393 -28.25 2.23 -1.79
CA GLU A 393 -28.60 2.82 -3.09
C GLU A 393 -29.18 4.23 -2.96
N GLN A 394 -30.05 4.46 -1.98
CA GLN A 394 -30.60 5.79 -1.71
C GLN A 394 -29.52 6.79 -1.30
N ARG A 395 -28.57 6.38 -0.45
CA ARG A 395 -27.43 7.23 -0.07
C ARG A 395 -26.55 7.57 -1.28
N VAL A 396 -26.24 6.60 -2.14
CA VAL A 396 -25.45 6.83 -3.36
C VAL A 396 -26.18 7.77 -4.32
N LYS A 397 -27.48 7.54 -4.56
CA LYS A 397 -28.33 8.42 -5.38
C LYS A 397 -28.40 9.84 -4.82
N GLY A 398 -28.32 9.98 -3.50
CA GLY A 398 -28.35 11.26 -2.78
C GLY A 398 -27.00 11.98 -2.63
N LEU A 399 -25.90 11.46 -3.20
CA LEU A 399 -24.57 12.07 -3.03
C LEU A 399 -24.46 13.48 -3.60
N ALA A 400 -25.22 13.79 -4.66
CA ALA A 400 -25.26 15.11 -5.26
C ALA A 400 -26.67 15.43 -5.80
N PRO A 401 -27.15 16.68 -5.65
CA PRO A 401 -28.52 17.05 -6.05
C PRO A 401 -28.76 16.95 -7.57
N ASN A 402 -27.72 17.00 -8.39
CA ASN A 402 -27.77 16.91 -9.84
C ASN A 402 -27.10 15.63 -10.37
N LEU A 403 -26.98 14.57 -9.57
CA LEU A 403 -26.37 13.31 -9.98
C LEU A 403 -27.14 12.63 -11.10
N LYS A 404 -26.53 12.47 -12.28
CA LYS A 404 -27.01 11.54 -13.29
C LYS A 404 -26.70 10.12 -12.84
N PHE A 405 -27.74 9.33 -12.63
CA PHE A 405 -27.62 8.01 -12.04
C PHE A 405 -28.14 6.94 -13.00
N ASN A 406 -27.24 6.08 -13.49
CA ASN A 406 -27.61 4.89 -14.25
C ASN A 406 -27.55 3.67 -13.32
N TYR A 407 -28.43 2.70 -13.54
CA TYR A 407 -28.60 1.56 -12.63
C TYR A 407 -28.77 0.26 -13.40
N ALA A 408 -28.18 -0.81 -12.90
CA ALA A 408 -28.38 -2.18 -13.36
C ALA A 408 -28.40 -3.13 -12.17
N ASP A 409 -29.37 -4.02 -12.14
CA ASP A 409 -29.44 -5.11 -11.17
C ASP A 409 -29.50 -6.48 -11.85
N GLU A 410 -29.23 -6.52 -13.15
CA GLU A 410 -28.92 -7.75 -13.87
C GLU A 410 -27.56 -7.67 -14.56
N ARG A 411 -26.92 -8.83 -14.71
CA ARG A 411 -25.62 -8.94 -15.39
C ARG A 411 -25.63 -8.39 -16.82
N PRO A 412 -26.58 -8.72 -17.71
CA PRO A 412 -26.59 -8.19 -19.08
C PRO A 412 -26.71 -6.66 -19.10
N GLU A 413 -27.54 -6.09 -18.23
CA GLU A 413 -27.71 -4.65 -18.09
C GLU A 413 -26.45 -3.96 -17.60
N ALA A 414 -25.74 -4.55 -16.63
CA ALA A 414 -24.45 -4.01 -16.19
C ALA A 414 -23.40 -4.04 -17.31
N MET A 415 -23.36 -5.12 -18.10
CA MET A 415 -22.51 -5.18 -19.29
C MET A 415 -22.88 -4.10 -20.32
N ASP A 416 -24.16 -3.79 -20.46
CA ASP A 416 -24.64 -2.73 -21.33
C ASP A 416 -24.35 -1.33 -20.79
N LEU A 417 -24.48 -1.08 -19.48
CA LEU A 417 -24.06 0.16 -18.84
C LEU A 417 -22.59 0.44 -19.12
N MET A 418 -21.74 -0.56 -18.90
CA MET A 418 -20.30 -0.45 -19.13
C MET A 418 -19.93 -0.16 -20.59
N LYS A 419 -20.79 -0.52 -21.56
CA LYS A 419 -20.59 -0.25 -22.99
C LYS A 419 -21.16 1.09 -23.45
N LYS A 420 -22.35 1.44 -22.96
CA LYS A 420 -23.19 2.50 -23.50
C LYS A 420 -23.03 3.82 -22.75
N THR A 421 -22.51 3.76 -21.52
CA THR A 421 -22.30 4.94 -20.68
C THR A 421 -20.81 5.24 -20.53
N SER A 422 -20.49 6.52 -20.31
CA SER A 422 -19.15 6.99 -19.93
C SER A 422 -19.26 7.73 -18.59
N PRO A 423 -19.62 7.03 -17.50
CA PRO A 423 -19.83 7.66 -16.22
C PRO A 423 -18.48 8.14 -15.65
N HIS A 424 -18.55 9.12 -14.75
CA HIS A 424 -17.37 9.53 -13.98
C HIS A 424 -16.99 8.45 -12.96
N VAL A 425 -17.98 7.72 -12.41
CA VAL A 425 -17.76 6.58 -11.52
C VAL A 425 -18.62 5.40 -11.95
N LEU A 426 -18.00 4.24 -12.08
CA LEU A 426 -18.70 2.96 -12.19
C LEU A 426 -18.63 2.25 -10.84
N TYR A 427 -19.77 2.11 -10.17
CA TYR A 427 -19.85 1.58 -8.82
C TYR A 427 -20.48 0.19 -8.82
N PHE A 428 -19.79 -0.79 -8.23
CA PHE A 428 -20.30 -2.15 -8.08
C PHE A 428 -20.62 -2.42 -6.61
N PHE A 429 -21.88 -2.73 -6.32
CA PHE A 429 -22.31 -3.20 -5.00
C PHE A 429 -22.73 -4.66 -5.11
N CYS A 430 -21.74 -5.55 -5.09
CA CYS A 430 -21.88 -6.93 -5.54
C CYS A 430 -21.00 -7.90 -4.74
N HIS A 431 -21.18 -9.21 -4.98
CA HIS A 431 -20.26 -10.23 -4.49
C HIS A 431 -19.01 -10.35 -5.36
N GLY A 432 -17.89 -10.66 -4.74
CA GLY A 432 -16.72 -11.21 -5.43
C GLY A 432 -16.76 -12.74 -5.41
N ARG A 433 -16.26 -13.38 -6.46
CA ARG A 433 -16.10 -14.83 -6.53
C ARG A 433 -14.79 -15.18 -7.23
N VAL A 434 -14.12 -16.21 -6.71
CA VAL A 434 -13.04 -16.89 -7.43
C VAL A 434 -13.53 -18.28 -7.83
N ALA A 435 -13.45 -18.60 -9.11
CA ALA A 435 -13.77 -19.94 -9.63
C ALA A 435 -12.62 -20.39 -10.54
N ALA A 436 -12.00 -21.53 -10.23
CA ALA A 436 -10.82 -22.04 -10.95
C ALA A 436 -9.77 -20.94 -11.19
N ASP A 437 -9.34 -20.28 -10.12
CA ASP A 437 -8.38 -19.15 -10.10
C ASP A 437 -8.78 -17.90 -10.90
N THR A 438 -10.04 -17.84 -11.37
CA THR A 438 -10.55 -16.68 -12.11
C THR A 438 -11.40 -15.81 -11.19
N PRO A 439 -10.95 -14.61 -10.81
CA PRO A 439 -11.75 -13.66 -10.06
C PRO A 439 -12.84 -13.07 -10.96
N SER A 440 -14.02 -12.87 -10.39
CA SER A 440 -15.19 -12.30 -11.04
C SER A 440 -16.07 -11.58 -10.04
N ILE A 441 -16.93 -10.68 -10.52
CA ILE A 441 -17.97 -10.02 -9.73
C ILE A 441 -19.35 -10.53 -10.13
N ILE A 442 -20.27 -10.64 -9.17
CA ILE A 442 -21.64 -11.17 -9.40
C ILE A 442 -22.65 -10.03 -9.28
N VAL A 443 -23.17 -9.58 -10.41
CA VAL A 443 -24.25 -8.59 -10.51
C VAL A 443 -25.57 -9.33 -10.76
N GLY A 444 -26.62 -8.89 -10.07
CA GLY A 444 -27.92 -9.54 -10.04
C GLY A 444 -28.01 -10.74 -9.11
N PRO A 445 -28.86 -11.74 -9.44
CA PRO A 445 -29.12 -12.88 -8.56
C PRO A 445 -27.84 -13.66 -8.22
N PRO A 446 -27.75 -14.27 -7.02
CA PRO A 446 -26.51 -14.90 -6.53
C PRO A 446 -26.03 -16.11 -7.37
N ASP A 447 -26.94 -16.75 -8.11
CA ASP A 447 -26.65 -17.86 -9.03
C ASP A 447 -26.22 -17.41 -10.44
N THR A 448 -26.19 -16.10 -10.68
CA THR A 448 -25.79 -15.53 -11.97
C THR A 448 -24.30 -15.79 -12.24
N ARG A 449 -23.95 -15.98 -13.52
CA ARG A 449 -22.55 -16.08 -13.96
C ARG A 449 -21.78 -14.80 -13.61
N GLY A 450 -20.55 -14.94 -13.14
CA GLY A 450 -19.70 -13.78 -12.87
C GLY A 450 -19.41 -12.92 -14.12
N ILE A 451 -18.99 -11.68 -13.88
CA ILE A 451 -18.32 -10.81 -14.84
C ILE A 451 -16.83 -10.89 -14.53
N ALA A 452 -16.08 -11.60 -15.37
CA ALA A 452 -14.63 -11.70 -15.30
C ALA A 452 -13.96 -10.82 -16.39
N ARG A 453 -12.65 -10.63 -16.27
CA ARG A 453 -11.86 -9.76 -17.17
C ARG A 453 -12.00 -10.16 -18.65
N ASP A 454 -12.06 -11.46 -18.94
CA ASP A 454 -12.26 -12.01 -20.28
C ASP A 454 -13.62 -11.61 -20.88
N ASN A 455 -14.67 -11.50 -20.05
CA ASN A 455 -15.99 -11.04 -20.48
C ASN A 455 -15.97 -9.59 -20.94
N LEU A 456 -15.22 -8.71 -20.26
CA LEU A 456 -15.04 -7.31 -20.66
C LEU A 456 -14.35 -7.23 -22.03
N ARG A 457 -13.29 -8.01 -22.22
CA ARG A 457 -12.56 -8.11 -23.50
C ARG A 457 -13.46 -8.63 -24.62
N ASN A 458 -14.17 -9.74 -24.40
CA ASN A 458 -15.08 -10.34 -25.37
C ASN A 458 -16.19 -9.36 -25.77
N SER A 459 -16.68 -8.60 -24.79
CA SER A 459 -17.73 -7.60 -24.97
C SER A 459 -17.22 -6.29 -25.57
N ARG A 460 -15.92 -6.18 -25.87
CA ARG A 460 -15.27 -4.95 -26.37
C ARG A 460 -15.49 -3.73 -25.48
N ILE A 461 -15.68 -3.95 -24.18
CA ILE A 461 -15.76 -2.86 -23.19
C ILE A 461 -14.34 -2.32 -23.03
N ARG A 462 -14.17 -1.03 -23.32
CA ARG A 462 -12.92 -0.29 -23.19
C ARG A 462 -13.23 1.08 -22.61
N TRP A 463 -12.92 1.28 -21.34
CA TRP A 463 -12.89 2.61 -20.76
C TRP A 463 -11.60 3.29 -21.22
N ARG A 464 -11.75 4.50 -21.77
CA ARG A 464 -10.64 5.31 -22.26
C ARG A 464 -10.41 6.47 -21.31
#